data_AF-A0A968FYJ6-F1
#
_entry.id   AF-A0A968FYJ6-F1
#
_cell.length_a   1.000
_cell.length_b   1.000
_cell.length_c   1.000
_cell.angle_alpha   90.00
_cell.angle_beta   90.00
_cell.angle_gamma   90.00
#
_symmetry.space_group_name_H-M   'P 1'
#
loop_
_entity.id
_entity.type
_entity.pdbx_description
1 polymer ?
#
loop_
_entity_poly.entity_id
_entity_poly.type
_entity_poly.pdbx_seq_one_letter_code
_entity_poly.pdbx_strand_id
1 'polypeptide(L)' 'MFGVILAGGSGTRFWPRSRRQVPKQLLPIGNSKTLLEN' A
#
# COMPACT_ATOMS: atom_id res chain seq x y z
N MET A 1 25.01 -4.33 -2.53
CA MET A 1 24.06 -3.79 -3.52
C MET A 1 22.75 -3.50 -2.80
N PHE A 2 22.14 -2.34 -3.01
CA PHE A 2 20.90 -1.96 -2.33
C PHE A 2 19.78 -1.73 -3.34
N GLY A 3 18.56 -2.10 -2.98
CA GLY A 3 17.33 -1.79 -3.70
C GLY A 3 16.50 -0.79 -2.91
N VAL A 4 15.88 0.15 -3.61
CA VAL A 4 14.95 1.12 -3.02
C VAL A 4 13.58 0.93 -3.64
N ILE A 5 12.56 0.82 -2.79
CA ILE A 5 11.16 0.70 -3.22
C ILE A 5 10.49 2.05 -2.99
N LEU A 6 9.98 2.66 -4.06
CA LEU A 6 9.21 3.90 -3.98
C LEU A 6 7.74 3.58 -3.68
N ALA A 7 7.33 3.77 -2.42
CA ALA A 7 5.97 3.52 -1.93
C ALA A 7 5.16 4.83 -1.78
N GLY A 8 5.06 5.62 -2.85
CA GLY A 8 4.34 6.91 -2.86
C GLY A 8 2.87 6.83 -3.28
N GLY A 9 2.12 7.92 -3.05
CA GLY A 9 0.72 8.08 -3.44
C GLY A 9 -0.28 7.66 -2.35
N SER A 10 -1.29 8.49 -2.12
CA SER A 10 -2.26 8.37 -1.01
C SER A 10 -3.34 7.30 -1.19
N GLY A 11 -3.41 6.66 -2.36
CA GLY A 11 -4.39 5.62 -2.63
C GLY A 11 -5.85 6.08 -2.59
N THR A 12 -6.16 7.33 -2.97
CA THR A 12 -7.52 7.92 -2.88
C THR A 12 -8.61 7.11 -3.58
N ARG A 13 -8.29 6.40 -4.68
CA ARG A 13 -9.22 5.46 -5.36
C ARG A 13 -9.67 4.28 -4.49
N PHE A 14 -8.90 3.96 -3.45
CA PHE A 14 -9.21 2.91 -2.48
C PHE A 14 -9.84 3.47 -1.21
N TRP A 15 -10.21 4.74 -1.17
CA TRP A 15 -11.06 5.27 -0.10
C TRP A 15 -12.40 4.49 -0.09
N PRO A 16 -12.96 4.10 1.06
CA PRO A 16 -12.59 4.48 2.42
C PRO A 16 -11.50 3.62 3.07
N ARG A 17 -10.98 2.61 2.38
CA ARG A 17 -9.97 1.70 2.95
C ARG A 17 -8.59 2.34 3.04
N SER A 18 -8.16 3.08 2.01
CA SER A 18 -6.93 3.86 2.08
C SER A 18 -7.14 5.14 2.89
N ARG A 19 -6.26 5.39 3.85
CA ARG A 19 -6.25 6.55 4.75
C ARG A 19 -4.82 7.09 4.85
N ARG A 20 -4.66 8.30 5.37
CA ARG A 20 -3.34 8.88 5.61
C ARG A 20 -2.45 7.98 6.48
N GLN A 21 -3.05 7.33 7.50
CA GLN A 21 -2.35 6.41 8.40
C GLN A 21 -2.15 5.01 7.80
N VAL A 22 -2.95 4.62 6.81
CA VAL A 22 -2.90 3.30 6.16
C VAL A 22 -3.03 3.50 4.64
N PRO A 23 -1.93 3.84 3.95
CA PRO A 23 -1.93 4.06 2.50
C PRO A 23 -2.05 2.72 1.75
N LYS A 24 -2.32 2.75 0.43
CA LYS A 24 -2.64 1.55 -0.36
C LYS A 24 -1.61 0.43 -0.24
N GLN A 25 -0.34 0.76 -0.06
CA GLN A 25 0.78 -0.18 -0.01
C GLN A 25 0.67 -1.09 1.22
N LEU A 26 0.02 -0.61 2.28
CA LEU A 26 -0.24 -1.34 3.53
C LEU A 26 -1.62 -2.01 3.55
N LEU A 27 -2.37 -1.98 2.44
CA LEU A 27 -3.66 -2.64 2.37
C LEU A 27 -3.53 -4.05 1.78
N PRO A 28 -4.22 -5.04 2.36
CA PRO A 28 -4.35 -6.37 1.76
C PRO A 28 -5.35 -6.32 0.61
N ILE A 29 -4.84 -6.17 -0.62
CA ILE A 29 -5.65 -6.07 -1.84
C ILE A 29 -5.44 -7.34 -2.66
N GLY A 30 -6.49 -8.15 -2.77
CA GLY A 30 -6.48 -9.38 -3.58
C GLY A 30 -5.99 -10.63 -2.86
N ASN A 31 -5.37 -10.51 -1.68
CA ASN A 31 -5.04 -11.63 -0.78
C ASN A 31 -4.92 -11.13 0.67
N SER A 32 -4.42 -12.00 1.57
CA SER A 32 -4.27 -11.68 3.00
C SER A 32 -3.01 -10.87 3.37
N LYS A 33 -2.11 -10.63 2.42
CA LYS A 33 -0.86 -9.88 2.61
C LYS A 33 -0.99 -8.47 2.07
N THR A 34 -0.22 -7.52 2.61
CA THR A 34 -0.16 -6.17 2.05
C THR A 34 0.59 -6.15 0.71
N LEU A 35 0.44 -5.07 -0.06
CA LEU A 35 1.16 -4.94 -1.35
C LEU A 35 2.69 -4.91 -1.20
N LEU A 36 3.21 -4.57 -0.02
CA LEU A 36 4.66 -4.62 0.27
C LEU A 36 5.15 -6.00 0.73
N GLU A 37 4.24 -6.90 1.12
CA GLU A 37 4.56 -8.24 1.62
C GLU A 37 4.32 -9.36 0.58
N ASN A 38 3.73 -8.99 -0.57
CA ASN A 38 3.45 -9.90 -1.66
C ASN A 38 4.71 -10.56 -2.24
#